data_AF-A0A453Q4T5-F1
#
_entry.id   AF-A0A453Q4T5-F1
#
_cell.length_a   1.000
_cell.length_b   1.000
_cell.length_c   1.000
_cell.angle_alpha   90.00
_cell.angle_beta   90.00
_cell.angle_gamma   90.00
#
_symmetry.space_group_name_H-M   'P 1'
#
loop_
_entity.id
_entity.type
_entity.pdbx_description
1 polymer ?
#
loop_
_entity_poly.entity_id
_entity_poly.type
_entity_poly.pdbx_seq_one_letter_code
_entity_poly.pdbx_strand_id
1 'polypeptide(L)'
;MGKGSRDDRLSALPDDILVNILDRLNVPEAARTSILARRWGQLCAKLSRLIISVQDFLPEGVLHTNVSVEELVRTNAAVVQATESILARRNPGEHTIRLLSTTFYLRDDAPLSIGRAVGHVMATHLVEVAKFTVRTGKDDIAEIDDDELITCARKFMVFFDACSNAFGGLTSLDLENLRFGESDISSILVSCKQLKHLHLYNCDCGEHSTLQVDHAHLSELCIVQCLLSHVKLSWLPQLTQLVFDGWIDYDDPLFIGHVPLLKAVSLTNVALSSNKMFKLSEFLSSTSVQNLKLGFKSEKIWVQPECPTQSLASVFRQLRFVNLVNIPEGYDLTWTMFILEAAPLLKDLYITVCAYLNISFCNMVLMLVQMSALLKIYFHLCCFCHAGMGSCVFNGDG
;
A
#
# COMPACT_ATOMS: atom_id res chain seq x y z
N MET A 1 58.87 12.78 -2.87
CA MET A 1 57.69 11.96 -2.53
C MET A 1 56.56 12.31 -3.49
N GLY A 2 56.35 11.50 -4.53
CA GLY A 2 55.25 11.69 -5.46
C GLY A 2 53.93 11.32 -4.78
N LYS A 3 52.99 12.27 -4.70
CA LYS A 3 51.61 11.98 -4.33
C LYS A 3 51.04 11.01 -5.36
N GLY A 4 50.77 9.77 -4.96
CA GLY A 4 50.02 8.83 -5.77
C GLY A 4 48.64 9.43 -6.05
N SER A 5 48.44 9.91 -7.28
CA SER A 5 47.11 10.11 -7.84
C SER A 5 46.41 8.75 -7.78
N ARG A 6 45.51 8.55 -6.81
CA ARG A 6 44.54 7.46 -6.93
C ARG A 6 43.74 7.82 -8.17
N ASP A 7 43.96 7.09 -9.26
CA ASP A 7 43.18 7.27 -10.48
C ASP A 7 41.69 7.26 -10.09
N ASP A 8 40.98 8.32 -10.44
CA ASP A 8 39.54 8.43 -10.25
C ASP A 8 38.86 7.53 -11.29
N ARG A 9 38.91 6.22 -11.01
CA ARG A 9 38.35 5.16 -11.85
C ARG A 9 36.84 5.30 -12.01
N LEU A 10 36.16 5.99 -11.07
CA LEU A 10 34.73 6.21 -11.11
C LEU A 10 34.38 7.27 -12.16
N SER A 11 35.10 8.40 -12.19
CA SER A 11 34.91 9.42 -13.22
C SER A 11 35.32 8.97 -14.63
N ALA A 12 36.10 7.90 -14.75
CA ALA A 12 36.46 7.28 -16.02
C ALA A 12 35.34 6.39 -16.62
N LEU A 13 34.29 6.07 -15.86
CA LEU A 13 33.19 5.24 -16.35
C LEU A 13 32.35 5.96 -17.42
N PRO A 14 31.75 5.23 -18.37
CA PRO A 14 30.75 5.75 -19.30
C PRO A 14 29.50 6.33 -18.62
N ASP A 15 28.82 7.29 -19.28
CA ASP A 15 27.64 7.99 -18.75
C ASP A 15 26.52 7.02 -18.36
N ASP A 16 26.27 6.00 -19.18
CA ASP A 16 25.22 4.99 -18.97
C ASP A 16 25.45 4.17 -17.70
N ILE A 17 26.71 3.82 -17.40
CA ILE A 17 27.07 3.12 -16.17
C ILE A 17 26.88 4.03 -14.95
N LEU A 18 27.30 5.30 -15.06
CA LEU A 18 27.14 6.27 -13.99
C LEU A 18 25.66 6.55 -13.70
N VAL A 19 24.83 6.73 -14.73
CA VAL A 19 23.37 6.87 -14.58
C VAL A 19 22.76 5.61 -13.95
N ASN A 20 23.21 4.40 -14.32
CA ASN A 20 22.71 3.18 -13.69
C ASN A 20 23.03 3.10 -12.19
N ILE A 21 24.20 3.61 -11.77
CA ILE A 21 24.58 3.69 -10.36
C ILE A 21 23.70 4.72 -9.65
N LEU A 22 23.54 5.91 -10.23
CA LEU A 22 22.74 6.98 -9.65
C LEU A 22 21.24 6.64 -9.57
N ASP A 23 20.70 5.89 -10.53
CA ASP A 23 19.30 5.41 -10.55
C ASP A 23 18.98 4.45 -9.38
N ARG A 24 19.99 4.01 -8.63
CA ARG A 24 19.82 3.20 -7.41
C ARG A 24 19.78 4.04 -6.14
N LEU A 25 20.06 5.34 -6.23
CA LEU A 25 20.03 6.30 -5.13
C LEU A 25 18.72 7.09 -5.15
N ASN A 26 18.35 7.70 -4.02
CA ASN A 26 17.30 8.73 -4.05
C ASN A 26 17.83 10.02 -4.70
N VAL A 27 16.93 10.91 -5.12
CA VAL A 27 17.32 12.15 -5.81
C VAL A 27 18.28 13.03 -4.98
N PRO A 28 18.08 13.21 -3.66
CA PRO A 28 19.01 13.98 -2.84
C PRO A 28 20.43 13.39 -2.81
N GLU A 29 20.57 12.09 -2.66
CA GLU A 29 21.87 11.39 -2.69
C GLU A 29 22.53 11.48 -4.07
N ALA A 30 21.76 11.25 -5.14
CA ALA A 30 22.25 11.41 -6.49
C ALA A 30 22.75 12.85 -6.74
N ALA A 31 21.99 13.85 -6.29
CA ALA A 31 22.39 15.25 -6.40
C ALA A 31 23.67 15.58 -5.62
N ARG A 32 23.91 14.97 -4.45
CA ARG A 32 25.16 15.14 -3.69
C ARG A 32 26.39 14.68 -4.46
N THR A 33 26.26 13.71 -5.37
CA THR A 33 27.37 13.27 -6.23
C THR A 33 27.83 14.34 -7.23
N SER A 34 27.03 15.38 -7.48
CA SER A 34 27.41 16.50 -8.36
C SER A 34 28.65 17.26 -7.87
N ILE A 35 29.00 17.14 -6.58
CA ILE A 35 30.21 17.73 -5.99
C ILE A 35 31.48 17.05 -6.53
N LEU A 36 31.38 15.78 -6.97
CA LEU A 36 32.53 15.00 -7.45
C LEU A 36 33.10 15.57 -8.76
N ALA A 37 32.25 15.92 -9.72
CA ALA A 37 32.62 16.70 -10.90
C ALA A 37 31.39 17.27 -11.62
N ARG A 38 31.60 18.32 -12.44
CA ARG A 38 30.55 18.96 -13.25
C ARG A 38 29.74 17.97 -14.10
N ARG A 39 30.38 16.90 -14.59
CA ARG A 39 29.76 15.82 -15.36
C ARG A 39 28.62 15.16 -14.57
N TRP A 40 28.84 14.84 -13.28
CA TRP A 40 27.86 14.19 -12.42
C TRP A 40 26.60 15.05 -12.19
N GLY A 41 26.76 16.37 -12.16
CA GLY A 41 25.63 17.31 -12.13
C GLY A 41 24.73 17.22 -13.36
N GLN A 42 25.30 16.96 -14.54
CA GLN A 42 24.53 16.78 -15.79
C GLN A 42 23.84 15.42 -15.84
N LEU A 43 24.43 14.38 -15.24
CA LEU A 43 23.84 13.04 -15.20
C LEU A 43 22.57 12.97 -14.36
N CYS A 44 22.41 13.86 -13.37
CA CYS A 44 21.19 13.96 -12.56
C CYS A 44 19.94 14.26 -13.43
N ALA A 45 20.11 14.96 -14.56
CA ALA A 45 19.01 15.21 -15.51
C ALA A 45 18.63 13.99 -16.37
N LYS A 46 19.47 12.94 -16.39
CA LYS A 46 19.27 11.71 -17.17
C LYS A 46 18.68 10.56 -16.38
N LEU A 47 18.47 10.73 -15.06
CA LEU A 47 17.92 9.67 -14.19
C LEU A 47 16.56 9.18 -14.71
N SER A 48 16.37 7.87 -14.73
CA SER A 48 15.11 7.25 -15.15
C SER A 48 14.16 7.03 -13.98
N ARG A 49 14.69 7.02 -12.74
CA ARG A 49 13.93 6.82 -11.50
C ARG A 49 14.10 8.02 -10.59
N LEU A 50 13.05 8.82 -10.48
CA LEU A 50 13.00 10.02 -9.65
C LEU A 50 12.13 9.72 -8.42
N ILE A 51 12.77 9.37 -7.31
CA ILE A 51 12.11 9.19 -6.02
C ILE A 51 12.51 10.37 -5.14
N ILE A 52 11.52 11.19 -4.79
CA ILE A 52 11.69 12.41 -4.00
C ILE A 52 10.71 12.33 -2.84
N SER A 53 11.19 12.05 -1.63
CA SER A 53 10.34 11.92 -0.46
C SER A 53 10.72 12.93 0.61
N VAL A 54 9.74 13.49 1.32
CA VAL A 54 9.96 14.24 2.56
C VAL A 54 10.82 13.47 3.57
N GLN A 55 10.76 12.14 3.56
CA GLN A 55 11.57 11.28 4.43
C GLN A 55 13.07 11.40 4.15
N ASP A 56 13.47 11.68 2.90
CA ASP A 56 14.88 11.83 2.51
C ASP A 56 15.51 13.12 3.06
N PHE A 57 14.69 14.04 3.57
CA PHE A 57 15.10 15.35 4.05
C PHE A 57 14.97 15.51 5.57
N LEU A 58 14.47 14.49 6.28
CA LEU A 58 14.40 14.50 7.74
C LEU A 58 15.80 14.32 8.37
N PRO A 59 16.07 14.93 9.54
CA PRO A 59 17.33 14.74 10.24
C PRO A 59 17.47 13.31 10.75
N GLU A 60 18.71 12.81 10.79
CA GLU A 60 19.01 11.51 11.40
C GLU A 60 18.59 11.48 12.87
N GLY A 61 17.83 10.45 13.27
CA GLY A 61 17.40 10.23 14.65
C GLY A 61 16.08 10.87 15.06
N VAL A 62 15.39 11.62 14.19
CA VAL A 62 14.02 12.07 14.46
C VAL A 62 13.05 10.92 14.24
N LEU A 63 12.38 10.49 15.31
CA LEU A 63 11.31 9.49 15.24
C LEU A 63 10.13 10.07 14.45
N HIS A 64 9.58 9.29 13.53
CA HIS A 64 8.54 9.69 12.58
C HIS A 64 7.26 10.24 13.25
N THR A 65 7.03 9.91 14.51
CA THR A 65 5.77 10.17 15.21
C THR A 65 5.66 11.57 15.84
N ASN A 66 6.69 12.42 15.80
CA ASN A 66 6.68 13.74 16.47
C ASN A 66 7.46 14.82 15.69
N VAL A 67 7.22 14.92 14.39
CA VAL A 67 7.85 15.96 13.55
C VAL A 67 7.17 17.31 13.81
N SER A 68 7.95 18.34 14.17
CA SER A 68 7.41 19.68 14.41
C SER A 68 6.83 20.28 13.12
N VAL A 69 5.86 21.19 13.26
CA VAL A 69 5.27 21.88 12.10
C VAL A 69 6.33 22.58 11.25
N GLU A 70 7.30 23.24 11.87
CA GLU A 70 8.41 23.92 11.17
C GLU A 70 9.24 22.93 10.33
N GLU A 71 9.45 21.73 10.86
CA GLU A 71 10.21 20.68 10.20
C GLU A 71 9.44 20.07 9.01
N LEU A 72 8.10 19.93 9.13
CA LEU A 72 7.24 19.57 8.00
C LEU A 72 7.31 20.61 6.87
N VAL A 73 7.28 21.90 7.21
CA VAL A 73 7.39 23.00 6.23
C VAL A 73 8.75 22.97 5.54
N ARG A 74 9.83 22.81 6.32
CA ARG A 74 11.21 22.75 5.81
C ARG A 74 11.43 21.58 4.86
N THR A 75 10.95 20.39 5.22
CA THR A 75 11.08 19.19 4.37
C THR A 75 10.24 19.30 3.10
N ASN A 76 9.02 19.85 3.17
CA ASN A 76 8.21 20.14 1.99
C ASN A 76 8.92 21.11 1.02
N ALA A 77 9.50 22.20 1.54
CA ALA A 77 10.25 23.15 0.72
C ALA A 77 11.44 22.48 0.00
N ALA A 78 12.13 21.55 0.68
CA ALA A 78 13.21 20.78 0.07
C ALA A 78 12.72 19.84 -1.04
N VAL A 79 11.56 19.20 -0.86
CA VAL A 79 10.92 18.38 -1.90
C VAL A 79 10.52 19.22 -3.11
N VAL A 80 9.93 20.40 -2.90
CA VAL A 80 9.59 21.35 -3.99
C VAL A 80 10.85 21.71 -4.76
N GLN A 81 11.89 22.17 -4.07
CA GLN A 81 13.15 22.57 -4.69
C GLN A 81 13.79 21.42 -5.46
N ALA A 82 13.83 20.22 -4.89
CA ALA A 82 14.40 19.04 -5.55
C ALA A 82 13.62 18.69 -6.81
N THR A 83 12.28 18.68 -6.73
CA THR A 83 11.37 18.38 -7.84
C THR A 83 11.53 19.39 -8.96
N GLU A 84 11.42 20.68 -8.67
CA GLU A 84 11.54 21.72 -9.71
C GLU A 84 12.94 21.74 -10.33
N SER A 85 13.99 21.66 -9.50
CA SER A 85 15.39 21.71 -9.95
C SER A 85 15.75 20.53 -10.86
N ILE A 86 15.29 19.31 -10.55
CA ILE A 86 15.63 18.14 -11.37
C ILE A 86 14.82 18.11 -12.66
N LEU A 87 13.53 18.46 -12.60
CA LEU A 87 12.64 18.43 -13.75
C LEU A 87 12.94 19.57 -14.74
N ALA A 88 13.30 20.76 -14.26
CA ALA A 88 13.65 21.91 -15.11
C ALA A 88 14.96 21.72 -15.90
N ARG A 89 15.83 20.79 -15.50
CA ARG A 89 17.09 20.50 -16.21
C ARG A 89 16.93 19.47 -17.32
N ARG A 90 15.76 18.86 -17.46
CA ARG A 90 15.55 17.80 -18.46
C ARG A 90 15.20 18.41 -19.81
N ASN A 91 15.81 17.87 -20.87
CA ASN A 91 15.44 18.22 -22.23
C ASN A 91 14.28 17.32 -22.70
N PRO A 92 13.22 17.91 -23.28
CA PRO A 92 12.11 17.15 -23.84
C PRO A 92 12.58 16.06 -24.81
N GLY A 93 12.08 14.83 -24.62
CA GLY A 93 12.34 13.69 -25.51
C GLY A 93 13.70 13.00 -25.39
N GLU A 94 14.60 13.46 -24.51
CA GLU A 94 15.95 12.89 -24.41
C GLU A 94 15.99 11.58 -23.60
N HIS A 95 15.28 11.54 -22.45
CA HIS A 95 15.31 10.39 -21.53
C HIS A 95 13.94 10.13 -20.91
N THR A 96 13.40 8.93 -21.13
CA THR A 96 12.16 8.44 -20.50
C THR A 96 12.28 8.42 -18.98
N ILE A 97 11.24 8.92 -18.30
CA ILE A 97 11.11 8.80 -16.85
C ILE A 97 10.29 7.54 -16.58
N ARG A 98 10.97 6.46 -16.15
CA ARG A 98 10.31 5.19 -15.83
C ARG A 98 9.50 5.29 -14.54
N LEU A 99 9.98 6.07 -13.58
CA LEU A 99 9.30 6.31 -12.31
C LEU A 99 9.50 7.76 -11.87
N LEU A 100 8.40 8.47 -11.64
CA LEU A 100 8.34 9.74 -10.94
C LEU A 100 7.47 9.57 -9.70
N SER A 101 8.10 9.52 -8.53
CA SER A 101 7.42 9.35 -7.25
C SER A 101 7.74 10.52 -6.34
N THR A 102 6.71 11.26 -5.94
CA THR A 102 6.85 12.37 -4.99
C THR A 102 6.01 12.11 -3.75
N THR A 103 6.63 12.18 -2.58
CA THR A 103 5.96 12.08 -1.28
C THR A 103 6.09 13.40 -0.56
N PHE A 104 4.97 14.03 -0.22
CA PHE A 104 4.91 15.37 0.37
C PHE A 104 3.76 15.52 1.35
N TYR A 105 3.89 16.50 2.24
CA TYR A 105 2.82 16.88 3.16
C TYR A 105 1.82 17.82 2.49
N LEU A 106 0.53 17.65 2.78
CA LEU A 106 -0.55 18.50 2.31
C LEU A 106 -0.57 19.84 3.08
N ARG A 107 0.47 20.64 2.85
CA ARG A 107 0.71 21.87 3.60
C ARG A 107 1.30 22.96 2.72
N ASP A 108 0.84 24.18 2.95
CA ASP A 108 1.26 25.40 2.25
C ASP A 108 1.11 25.25 0.72
N ASP A 109 1.93 25.96 -0.06
CA ASP A 109 1.89 25.92 -1.53
C ASP A 109 2.71 24.77 -2.14
N ALA A 110 3.29 23.89 -1.31
CA ALA A 110 4.13 22.80 -1.77
C ALA A 110 3.39 21.81 -2.69
N PRO A 111 2.17 21.33 -2.36
CA PRO A 111 1.39 20.48 -3.25
C PRO A 111 1.17 21.12 -4.63
N LEU A 112 0.83 22.41 -4.68
CA LEU A 112 0.58 23.13 -5.92
C LEU A 112 1.85 23.23 -6.79
N SER A 113 2.99 23.52 -6.17
CA SER A 113 4.27 23.64 -6.87
C SER A 113 4.71 22.29 -7.45
N ILE A 114 4.62 21.23 -6.65
CA ILE A 114 4.92 19.85 -7.07
C ILE A 114 3.96 19.42 -8.19
N GLY A 115 2.65 19.61 -8.01
CA GLY A 115 1.64 19.23 -8.99
C GLY A 115 1.83 19.94 -10.33
N ARG A 116 2.15 21.24 -10.33
CA ARG A 116 2.45 21.99 -11.56
C ARG A 116 3.71 21.47 -12.25
N ALA A 117 4.78 21.24 -11.50
CA ALA A 117 6.04 20.73 -12.06
C ALA A 117 5.87 19.33 -12.67
N VAL A 118 5.18 18.44 -11.97
CA VAL A 118 4.89 17.08 -12.46
C VAL A 118 3.95 17.11 -13.67
N GLY A 119 2.88 17.90 -13.63
CA GLY A 119 1.96 18.06 -14.76
C GLY A 119 2.66 18.62 -16.00
N HIS A 120 3.58 19.58 -15.83
CA HIS A 120 4.39 20.09 -16.93
C HIS A 120 5.32 19.04 -17.53
N VAL A 121 5.97 18.23 -16.69
CA VAL A 121 6.84 17.16 -17.16
C VAL A 121 6.07 16.06 -17.89
N MET A 122 4.90 15.66 -17.39
CA MET A 122 4.04 14.69 -18.08
C MET A 122 3.57 15.19 -19.45
N ALA A 123 3.41 16.49 -19.62
CA ALA A 123 3.02 17.09 -20.90
C ALA A 123 4.18 17.16 -21.92
N THR A 124 5.43 17.10 -21.44
CA THR A 124 6.63 17.35 -22.27
C THR A 124 7.55 16.13 -22.41
N HIS A 125 7.40 15.13 -21.55
CA HIS A 125 8.24 13.94 -21.49
C HIS A 125 7.38 12.68 -21.37
N LEU A 126 7.94 11.55 -21.82
CA LEU A 126 7.34 10.25 -21.56
C LEU A 126 7.59 9.84 -20.10
N VAL A 127 6.51 9.75 -19.33
CA VAL A 127 6.52 9.26 -17.94
C VAL A 127 5.72 7.96 -17.88
N GLU A 128 6.38 6.84 -17.56
CA GLU A 128 5.73 5.51 -17.54
C GLU A 128 4.92 5.29 -16.26
N VAL A 129 5.50 5.65 -15.11
CA VAL A 129 4.86 5.56 -13.79
C VAL A 129 4.99 6.91 -13.11
N ALA A 130 3.86 7.46 -12.72
CA ALA A 130 3.78 8.64 -11.88
C ALA A 130 2.98 8.35 -10.63
N LYS A 131 3.56 8.71 -9.48
CA LYS A 131 3.03 8.42 -8.16
C LYS A 131 3.05 9.66 -7.28
N PHE A 132 1.90 9.96 -6.67
CA PHE A 132 1.80 10.86 -5.55
C PHE A 132 1.50 10.08 -4.27
N THR A 133 2.23 10.42 -3.21
CA THR A 133 1.89 10.04 -1.84
C THR A 133 1.68 11.32 -1.05
N VAL A 134 0.42 11.58 -0.69
CA VAL A 134 -0.01 12.79 0.00
C VAL A 134 -0.23 12.47 1.47
N ARG A 135 0.58 13.08 2.34
CA ARG A 135 0.56 12.86 3.79
C ARG A 135 0.03 14.09 4.52
N THR A 136 -0.54 13.95 5.70
CA THR A 136 -0.91 15.11 6.54
C THR A 136 0.15 15.47 7.59
N GLY A 137 1.10 14.56 7.86
CA GLY A 137 2.15 14.76 8.85
C GLY A 137 1.81 14.31 10.26
N LYS A 138 0.68 13.62 10.44
CA LYS A 138 0.28 12.96 11.68
C LYS A 138 0.19 11.46 11.46
N ASP A 139 1.00 10.70 12.19
CA ASP A 139 1.03 9.24 12.09
C ASP A 139 0.08 8.57 13.11
N ASP A 140 -0.25 9.24 14.22
CA ASP A 140 -1.20 8.72 15.21
C ASP A 140 -2.64 9.16 14.89
N ILE A 141 -3.44 8.20 14.42
CA ILE A 141 -4.85 8.41 14.05
C ILE A 141 -5.68 8.87 15.25
N ALA A 142 -5.32 8.48 16.48
CA ALA A 142 -6.05 8.88 17.68
C ALA A 142 -5.91 10.38 18.01
N GLU A 143 -4.90 11.05 17.44
CA GLU A 143 -4.63 12.48 17.65
C GLU A 143 -5.23 13.39 16.55
N ILE A 144 -6.01 12.81 15.62
CA ILE A 144 -6.63 13.54 14.52
C ILE A 144 -8.12 13.62 14.78
N ASP A 145 -8.64 14.85 14.92
CA ASP A 145 -10.07 15.08 15.02
C ASP A 145 -10.74 15.15 13.64
N ASP A 146 -12.07 15.03 13.63
CA ASP A 146 -12.89 15.02 12.43
C ASP A 146 -12.80 16.33 11.62
N ASP A 147 -12.71 17.48 12.31
CA ASP A 147 -12.61 18.80 11.67
C ASP A 147 -11.29 18.97 10.92
N GLU A 148 -10.21 18.40 11.47
CA GLU A 148 -8.91 18.35 10.82
C GLU A 148 -8.94 17.45 9.57
N LEU A 149 -9.55 16.26 9.64
CA LEU A 149 -9.71 15.37 8.49
C LEU A 149 -10.48 16.05 7.34
N ILE A 150 -11.57 16.75 7.66
CA ILE A 150 -12.38 17.52 6.70
C ILE A 150 -11.56 18.67 6.12
N THR A 151 -10.80 19.37 6.96
CA THR A 151 -9.96 20.49 6.52
C THR A 151 -8.86 20.01 5.57
N CYS A 152 -8.23 18.88 5.86
CA CYS A 152 -7.25 18.24 5.00
C CYS A 152 -7.89 17.81 3.67
N ALA A 153 -9.05 17.16 3.68
CA ALA A 153 -9.75 16.80 2.45
C ALA A 153 -10.06 18.01 1.55
N ARG A 154 -10.53 19.12 2.14
CA ARG A 154 -10.74 20.38 1.38
C ARG A 154 -9.46 20.92 0.76
N LYS A 155 -8.35 20.93 1.50
CA LYS A 155 -7.04 21.34 0.96
C LYS A 155 -6.60 20.42 -0.17
N PHE A 156 -6.84 19.11 -0.05
CA PHE A 156 -6.55 18.15 -1.10
C PHE A 156 -7.37 18.42 -2.35
N MET A 157 -8.68 18.68 -2.21
CA MET A 157 -9.53 18.98 -3.37
C MET A 157 -9.13 20.28 -4.07
N VAL A 158 -8.71 21.32 -3.34
CA VAL A 158 -8.11 22.53 -3.95
C VAL A 158 -6.85 22.21 -4.74
N PHE A 159 -5.98 21.35 -4.20
CA PHE A 159 -4.78 20.89 -4.89
C PHE A 159 -5.14 20.07 -6.15
N PHE A 160 -6.10 19.16 -6.03
CA PHE A 160 -6.61 18.31 -7.11
C PHE A 160 -7.15 19.14 -8.28
N ASP A 161 -8.03 20.10 -8.00
CA ASP A 161 -8.63 20.97 -9.00
C ASP A 161 -7.59 21.84 -9.71
N ALA A 162 -6.61 22.35 -8.97
CA ALA A 162 -5.56 23.22 -9.50
C ALA A 162 -4.53 22.47 -10.37
N CYS A 163 -4.39 21.15 -10.21
CA CYS A 163 -3.34 20.33 -10.84
C CYS A 163 -3.90 19.21 -11.72
N SER A 164 -5.04 19.44 -12.38
CA SER A 164 -5.75 18.45 -13.21
C SER A 164 -4.88 17.75 -14.27
N ASN A 165 -3.89 18.44 -14.86
CA ASN A 165 -2.94 17.84 -15.80
C ASN A 165 -2.08 16.75 -15.16
N ALA A 166 -1.63 16.95 -13.91
CA ALA A 166 -0.86 15.94 -13.19
C ALA A 166 -1.75 14.75 -12.85
N PHE A 167 -2.93 15.00 -12.26
CA PHE A 167 -3.87 13.94 -11.88
C PHE A 167 -4.36 13.12 -13.07
N GLY A 168 -4.59 13.74 -14.23
CA GLY A 168 -4.96 13.04 -15.46
C GLY A 168 -3.90 12.05 -15.96
N GLY A 169 -2.62 12.26 -15.62
CA GLY A 169 -1.50 11.39 -15.96
C GLY A 169 -1.01 10.48 -14.83
N LEU A 170 -1.58 10.57 -13.61
CA LEU A 170 -1.16 9.74 -12.49
C LEU A 170 -1.51 8.28 -12.69
N THR A 171 -0.59 7.42 -12.25
CA THR A 171 -0.76 5.96 -12.27
C THR A 171 -0.90 5.35 -10.88
N SER A 172 -0.44 6.05 -9.84
CA SER A 172 -0.55 5.63 -8.44
C SER A 172 -0.87 6.83 -7.57
N LEU A 173 -1.83 6.66 -6.66
CA LEU A 173 -2.21 7.69 -5.71
C LEU A 173 -2.37 7.07 -4.31
N ASP A 174 -1.61 7.59 -3.37
CA ASP A 174 -1.69 7.21 -1.96
C ASP A 174 -2.14 8.43 -1.16
N LEU A 175 -3.22 8.28 -0.40
CA LEU A 175 -3.84 9.33 0.39
C LEU A 175 -3.94 8.91 1.85
N GLU A 176 -3.66 9.85 2.75
CA GLU A 176 -3.61 9.61 4.19
C GLU A 176 -4.45 10.67 4.92
N ASN A 177 -5.29 10.24 5.88
CA ASN A 177 -5.99 11.11 6.83
C ASN A 177 -6.90 12.17 6.18
N LEU A 178 -7.91 11.74 5.40
CA LEU A 178 -8.83 12.64 4.67
C LEU A 178 -10.30 12.21 4.82
N ARG A 179 -11.17 13.13 5.27
CA ARG A 179 -12.63 12.94 5.26
C ARG A 179 -13.25 13.67 4.07
N PHE A 180 -13.57 12.92 3.03
CA PHE A 180 -14.10 13.41 1.76
C PHE A 180 -15.60 13.72 1.81
N GLY A 181 -16.05 14.59 0.90
CA GLY A 181 -17.47 14.69 0.55
C GLY A 181 -17.92 13.49 -0.29
N GLU A 182 -19.25 13.26 -0.35
CA GLU A 182 -19.85 12.10 -1.02
C GLU A 182 -19.36 11.87 -2.47
N SER A 183 -19.10 12.95 -3.22
CA SER A 183 -18.71 12.89 -4.62
C SER A 183 -17.19 12.95 -4.87
N ASP A 184 -16.38 13.26 -3.86
CA ASP A 184 -14.99 13.67 -4.10
C ASP A 184 -14.15 12.50 -4.63
N ILE A 185 -14.21 11.33 -4.00
CA ILE A 185 -13.48 10.15 -4.48
C ILE A 185 -13.93 9.75 -5.89
N SER A 186 -15.23 9.85 -6.18
CA SER A 186 -15.75 9.61 -7.53
C SER A 186 -15.17 10.60 -8.56
N SER A 187 -15.04 11.88 -8.19
CA SER A 187 -14.44 12.90 -9.06
C SER A 187 -12.95 12.63 -9.34
N ILE A 188 -12.22 12.13 -8.33
CA ILE A 188 -10.82 11.71 -8.46
C ILE A 188 -10.72 10.54 -9.43
N LEU A 189 -11.53 9.49 -9.24
CA LEU A 189 -11.54 8.31 -10.11
C LEU A 189 -11.88 8.67 -11.57
N VAL A 190 -12.83 9.57 -11.80
CA VAL A 190 -13.20 10.03 -13.16
C VAL A 190 -12.08 10.83 -13.83
N SER A 191 -11.35 11.63 -13.05
CA SER A 191 -10.31 12.53 -13.59
C SER A 191 -8.97 11.80 -13.80
N CYS A 192 -8.62 10.88 -12.90
CA CYS A 192 -7.36 10.13 -12.91
C CYS A 192 -7.41 8.92 -13.87
N LYS A 193 -7.61 9.17 -15.17
CA LYS A 193 -7.89 8.13 -16.17
C LYS A 193 -6.81 7.05 -16.33
N GLN A 194 -5.58 7.32 -15.91
CA GLN A 194 -4.45 6.37 -16.00
C GLN A 194 -4.18 5.62 -14.68
N LEU A 195 -5.04 5.81 -13.67
CA LEU A 195 -4.82 5.28 -12.34
C LEU A 195 -4.87 3.75 -12.33
N LYS A 196 -3.78 3.15 -11.86
CA LYS A 196 -3.60 1.70 -11.68
C LYS A 196 -3.65 1.33 -10.22
N HIS A 197 -3.10 2.15 -9.33
CA HIS A 197 -3.07 1.89 -7.90
C HIS A 197 -3.72 3.03 -7.12
N LEU A 198 -4.67 2.69 -6.24
CA LEU A 198 -5.28 3.63 -5.32
C LEU A 198 -5.16 3.07 -3.90
N HIS A 199 -4.47 3.82 -3.03
CA HIS A 199 -4.31 3.49 -1.63
C HIS A 199 -4.93 4.59 -0.76
N LEU A 200 -5.85 4.20 0.11
CA LEU A 200 -6.53 5.05 1.07
C LEU A 200 -6.17 4.58 2.47
N TYR A 201 -5.53 5.45 3.24
CA TYR A 201 -5.14 5.21 4.63
C TYR A 201 -5.89 6.19 5.52
N ASN A 202 -6.74 5.67 6.40
CA ASN A 202 -7.57 6.51 7.28
C ASN A 202 -8.32 7.59 6.48
N CYS A 203 -8.94 7.20 5.36
CA CYS A 203 -9.81 8.08 4.57
C CYS A 203 -11.25 7.58 4.63
N ASP A 204 -12.22 8.47 4.81
CA ASP A 204 -13.65 8.14 4.81
C ASP A 204 -14.44 9.19 4.01
N CYS A 205 -15.76 8.99 3.86
CA CYS A 205 -16.65 10.02 3.31
C CYS A 205 -17.71 10.46 4.36
N GLY A 206 -17.34 10.49 5.64
CA GLY A 206 -18.24 10.76 6.76
C GLY A 206 -18.90 9.50 7.37
N GLU A 207 -19.75 9.73 8.37
CA GLU A 207 -20.44 8.65 9.11
C GLU A 207 -21.29 7.78 8.17
N HIS A 208 -21.20 6.47 8.36
CA HIS A 208 -21.95 5.47 7.58
C HIS A 208 -21.76 5.59 6.06
N SER A 209 -20.60 6.07 5.63
CA SER A 209 -20.34 6.33 4.22
C SER A 209 -20.15 5.05 3.41
N THR A 210 -20.58 5.12 2.14
CA THR A 210 -20.35 4.08 1.15
C THR A 210 -19.30 4.53 0.14
N LEU A 211 -18.21 3.78 0.05
CA LEU A 211 -17.21 3.97 -1.01
C LEU A 211 -17.62 3.17 -2.23
N GLN A 212 -18.05 3.85 -3.29
CA GLN A 212 -18.28 3.22 -4.59
C GLN A 212 -17.06 3.44 -5.50
N VAL A 213 -16.55 2.35 -6.08
CA VAL A 213 -15.38 2.38 -6.97
C VAL A 213 -15.76 1.80 -8.34
N ASP A 214 -15.52 2.61 -9.37
CA ASP A 214 -15.65 2.27 -10.78
C ASP A 214 -14.44 2.85 -11.52
N HIS A 215 -13.64 1.98 -12.15
CA HIS A 215 -12.43 2.42 -12.86
C HIS A 215 -11.90 1.37 -13.84
N ALA A 216 -11.65 1.79 -15.09
CA ALA A 216 -11.26 0.89 -16.18
C ALA A 216 -9.86 0.25 -16.03
N HIS A 217 -8.92 0.98 -15.40
CA HIS A 217 -7.51 0.62 -15.39
C HIS A 217 -6.96 0.28 -14.00
N LEU A 218 -7.80 0.35 -12.95
CA LEU A 218 -7.35 0.11 -11.59
C LEU A 218 -7.01 -1.37 -11.41
N SER A 219 -5.75 -1.66 -11.10
CA SER A 219 -5.23 -3.01 -10.89
C SER A 219 -5.02 -3.35 -9.43
N GLU A 220 -4.90 -2.34 -8.57
CA GLU A 220 -4.69 -2.48 -7.12
C GLU A 220 -5.51 -1.45 -6.34
N LEU A 221 -6.25 -1.92 -5.34
CA LEU A 221 -7.01 -1.09 -4.41
C LEU A 221 -6.65 -1.48 -2.98
N CYS A 222 -6.22 -0.50 -2.18
CA CYS A 222 -5.89 -0.66 -0.77
C CYS A 222 -6.73 0.32 0.05
N ILE A 223 -7.49 -0.20 1.02
CA ILE A 223 -8.35 0.55 1.92
C ILE A 223 -7.97 0.12 3.33
N VAL A 224 -7.33 1.00 4.10
CA VAL A 224 -6.77 0.66 5.42
C VAL A 224 -7.24 1.67 6.45
N GLN A 225 -7.84 1.17 7.53
CA GLN A 225 -8.34 1.97 8.65
C GLN A 225 -9.35 3.05 8.22
N CYS A 226 -10.08 2.80 7.14
CA CYS A 226 -11.13 3.68 6.63
C CYS A 226 -12.46 3.36 7.34
N LEU A 227 -13.09 4.36 7.98
CA LEU A 227 -14.38 4.23 8.67
C LEU A 227 -15.55 4.21 7.67
N LEU A 228 -15.57 3.21 6.80
CA LEU A 228 -16.59 3.01 5.76
C LEU A 228 -17.59 1.95 6.20
N SER A 229 -18.88 2.21 5.97
CA SER A 229 -19.92 1.20 6.21
C SER A 229 -19.99 0.17 5.09
N HIS A 230 -19.88 0.63 3.84
CA HIS A 230 -19.92 -0.26 2.69
C HIS A 230 -18.85 0.12 1.66
N VAL A 231 -18.21 -0.90 1.08
CA VAL A 231 -17.33 -0.77 -0.08
C VAL A 231 -17.97 -1.49 -1.26
N LYS A 232 -18.27 -0.73 -2.31
CA LYS A 232 -18.92 -1.24 -3.52
C LYS A 232 -17.98 -1.17 -4.71
N LEU A 233 -17.46 -2.33 -5.11
CA LEU A 233 -16.62 -2.49 -6.30
C LEU A 233 -17.53 -2.77 -7.51
N SER A 234 -18.02 -1.72 -8.17
CA SER A 234 -19.05 -1.85 -9.22
C SER A 234 -18.49 -2.44 -10.52
N TRP A 235 -17.45 -1.81 -11.07
CA TRP A 235 -16.84 -2.19 -12.34
C TRP A 235 -15.34 -1.92 -12.33
N LEU A 236 -14.55 -2.98 -12.18
CA LEU A 236 -13.09 -2.92 -12.07
C LEU A 236 -12.48 -4.09 -12.87
N PRO A 237 -12.53 -4.03 -14.21
CA PRO A 237 -12.18 -5.15 -15.08
C PRO A 237 -10.70 -5.56 -14.99
N GLN A 238 -9.83 -4.66 -14.52
CA GLN A 238 -8.39 -4.87 -14.40
C GLN A 238 -7.92 -5.13 -12.97
N LEU A 239 -8.81 -5.12 -11.96
CA LEU A 239 -8.41 -5.27 -10.57
C LEU A 239 -7.88 -6.68 -10.32
N THR A 240 -6.65 -6.75 -9.82
CA THR A 240 -5.97 -8.01 -9.50
C THR A 240 -5.75 -8.19 -8.01
N GLN A 241 -5.66 -7.08 -7.27
CA GLN A 241 -5.38 -7.06 -5.85
C GLN A 241 -6.34 -6.15 -5.10
N LEU A 242 -6.93 -6.67 -4.02
CA LEU A 242 -7.75 -5.93 -3.08
C LEU A 242 -7.19 -6.12 -1.66
N VAL A 243 -6.89 -5.02 -1.00
CA VAL A 243 -6.64 -4.97 0.44
C VAL A 243 -7.75 -4.15 1.07
N PHE A 244 -8.48 -4.75 2.00
CA PHE A 244 -9.41 -4.05 2.86
C PHE A 244 -9.02 -4.40 4.30
N ASP A 245 -8.73 -3.39 5.11
CA ASP A 245 -8.25 -3.56 6.47
C ASP A 245 -8.93 -2.56 7.40
N GLY A 246 -9.46 -3.06 8.52
CA GLY A 246 -9.85 -2.21 9.64
C GLY A 246 -11.30 -1.74 9.62
N TRP A 247 -12.19 -2.40 8.88
CA TRP A 247 -13.63 -2.08 8.95
C TRP A 247 -14.28 -2.60 10.23
N ILE A 248 -15.30 -1.87 10.70
CA ILE A 248 -16.06 -2.11 11.93
C ILE A 248 -17.53 -1.90 11.56
N ASP A 249 -18.28 -2.96 11.21
CA ASP A 249 -19.71 -2.80 10.91
C ASP A 249 -20.55 -4.04 11.29
N TYR A 250 -21.84 -3.83 11.45
CA TYR A 250 -22.88 -4.81 11.76
C TYR A 250 -23.52 -5.42 10.50
N ASP A 251 -23.39 -4.75 9.35
CA ASP A 251 -23.96 -5.14 8.05
C ASP A 251 -22.89 -5.62 7.04
N ASP A 252 -23.31 -6.00 5.83
CA ASP A 252 -22.44 -6.57 4.79
C ASP A 252 -21.46 -5.51 4.21
N PRO A 253 -20.15 -5.60 4.51
CA PRO A 253 -19.20 -4.48 4.33
C PRO A 253 -18.65 -4.34 2.91
N LEU A 254 -18.77 -5.38 2.07
CA LEU A 254 -18.11 -5.45 0.77
C LEU A 254 -19.06 -6.02 -0.28
N PHE A 255 -19.20 -5.31 -1.40
CA PHE A 255 -19.90 -5.79 -2.58
C PHE A 255 -18.94 -5.86 -3.77
N ILE A 256 -18.81 -7.04 -4.38
CA ILE A 256 -17.99 -7.26 -5.57
C ILE A 256 -18.88 -7.47 -6.80
N GLY A 257 -18.95 -6.45 -7.65
CA GLY A 257 -19.60 -6.48 -8.95
C GLY A 257 -18.72 -7.11 -10.04
N HIS A 258 -18.45 -6.37 -11.12
CA HIS A 258 -17.68 -6.90 -12.25
C HIS A 258 -16.17 -6.77 -12.03
N VAL A 259 -15.55 -7.82 -11.47
CA VAL A 259 -14.12 -7.86 -11.12
C VAL A 259 -13.45 -9.20 -11.54
N PRO A 260 -13.39 -9.51 -12.84
CA PRO A 260 -13.03 -10.85 -13.34
C PRO A 260 -11.57 -11.26 -13.14
N LEU A 261 -10.66 -10.31 -12.93
CA LEU A 261 -9.22 -10.57 -12.80
C LEU A 261 -8.70 -10.62 -11.36
N LEU A 262 -9.59 -10.54 -10.37
CA LEU A 262 -9.21 -10.49 -8.95
C LEU A 262 -8.55 -11.81 -8.53
N LYS A 263 -7.28 -11.73 -8.12
CA LYS A 263 -6.45 -12.89 -7.77
C LYS A 263 -5.95 -12.86 -6.34
N ALA A 264 -5.71 -11.69 -5.77
CA ALA A 264 -5.25 -11.54 -4.40
C ALA A 264 -6.22 -10.70 -3.58
N VAL A 265 -6.66 -11.26 -2.46
CA VAL A 265 -7.62 -10.63 -1.56
C VAL A 265 -7.06 -10.69 -0.14
N SER A 266 -6.91 -9.52 0.49
CA SER A 266 -6.53 -9.38 1.89
C SER A 266 -7.66 -8.69 2.64
N LEU A 267 -8.21 -9.37 3.63
CA LEU A 267 -9.36 -8.95 4.41
C LEU A 267 -8.98 -8.97 5.89
N THR A 268 -8.88 -7.81 6.53
CA THR A 268 -8.60 -7.71 7.97
C THR A 268 -9.76 -7.00 8.65
N ASN A 269 -10.36 -7.64 9.65
CA ASN A 269 -11.49 -7.07 10.38
C ASN A 269 -11.20 -6.97 11.89
N VAL A 270 -11.76 -5.93 12.51
CA VAL A 270 -11.62 -5.66 13.96
C VAL A 270 -12.61 -6.46 14.79
N ALA A 271 -13.77 -6.87 14.27
CA ALA A 271 -14.79 -7.71 14.91
C ALA A 271 -14.95 -7.52 16.42
N LEU A 272 -15.79 -6.57 16.82
CA LEU A 272 -16.29 -6.50 18.18
C LEU A 272 -17.15 -7.75 18.48
N SER A 273 -17.29 -8.08 19.76
CA SER A 273 -18.00 -9.29 20.22
C SER A 273 -19.44 -9.39 19.66
N SER A 274 -20.10 -8.25 19.48
CA SER A 274 -21.45 -8.11 18.93
C SER A 274 -21.56 -8.24 17.41
N ASN A 275 -20.48 -8.11 16.63
CA ASN A 275 -20.56 -8.12 15.17
C ASN A 275 -20.96 -9.50 14.62
N LYS A 276 -21.73 -9.51 13.53
CA LYS A 276 -22.05 -10.73 12.77
C LYS A 276 -20.76 -11.36 12.21
N MET A 277 -20.72 -12.69 12.10
CA MET A 277 -19.68 -13.36 11.30
C MET A 277 -20.09 -13.36 9.83
N PHE A 278 -19.12 -13.27 8.93
CA PHE A 278 -19.38 -13.16 7.51
C PHE A 278 -18.96 -14.39 6.74
N LYS A 279 -19.75 -14.76 5.73
CA LYS A 279 -19.43 -15.84 4.81
C LYS A 279 -18.56 -15.30 3.68
N LEU A 280 -17.46 -15.98 3.39
CA LEU A 280 -16.57 -15.57 2.31
C LEU A 280 -17.23 -15.77 0.94
N SER A 281 -18.12 -16.76 0.81
CA SER A 281 -18.87 -16.96 -0.43
C SER A 281 -19.82 -15.81 -0.77
N GLU A 282 -20.35 -15.09 0.23
CA GLU A 282 -21.23 -13.93 0.01
C GLU A 282 -20.49 -12.77 -0.68
N PHE A 283 -19.19 -12.60 -0.39
CA PHE A 283 -18.36 -11.55 -1.02
C PHE A 283 -17.67 -12.00 -2.29
N LEU A 284 -17.15 -13.24 -2.30
CA LEU A 284 -16.17 -13.69 -3.28
C LEU A 284 -16.76 -14.64 -4.35
N SER A 285 -18.06 -14.97 -4.29
CA SER A 285 -18.73 -15.92 -5.20
C SER A 285 -18.50 -15.65 -6.70
N SER A 286 -18.31 -14.40 -7.09
CA SER A 286 -18.08 -13.99 -8.49
C SER A 286 -16.60 -14.00 -8.90
N THR A 287 -15.70 -14.43 -8.02
CA THR A 287 -14.25 -14.31 -8.18
C THR A 287 -13.55 -15.67 -8.21
N SER A 288 -12.28 -15.71 -8.64
CA SER A 288 -11.45 -16.92 -8.61
C SER A 288 -10.10 -16.61 -7.97
N VAL A 289 -10.13 -16.46 -6.65
CA VAL A 289 -8.98 -15.99 -5.84
C VAL A 289 -7.89 -17.05 -5.80
N GLN A 290 -6.63 -16.61 -5.93
CA GLN A 290 -5.44 -17.45 -5.84
C GLN A 290 -4.68 -17.24 -4.52
N ASN A 291 -4.72 -16.01 -3.99
CA ASN A 291 -4.08 -15.63 -2.73
C ASN A 291 -5.14 -15.02 -1.80
N LEU A 292 -5.37 -15.66 -0.67
CA LEU A 292 -6.30 -15.17 0.36
C LEU A 292 -5.53 -14.87 1.64
N LYS A 293 -5.64 -13.65 2.13
CA LYS A 293 -5.18 -13.25 3.46
C LYS A 293 -6.37 -12.85 4.32
N LEU A 294 -6.46 -13.43 5.51
CA LEU A 294 -7.49 -13.13 6.51
C LEU A 294 -6.79 -12.65 7.79
N GLY A 295 -7.04 -11.41 8.19
CA GLY A 295 -6.50 -10.80 9.40
C GLY A 295 -7.56 -10.66 10.49
N PHE A 296 -7.16 -10.88 11.74
CA PHE A 296 -8.03 -10.76 12.91
C PHE A 296 -7.43 -9.74 13.89
N LYS A 297 -8.15 -8.65 14.17
CA LYS A 297 -7.68 -7.55 15.04
C LYS A 297 -8.30 -7.56 16.45
N SER A 298 -9.17 -8.51 16.75
CA SER A 298 -9.75 -8.74 18.08
C SER A 298 -9.71 -10.21 18.48
N GLU A 299 -10.31 -10.53 19.62
CA GLU A 299 -10.46 -11.88 20.16
C GLU A 299 -11.49 -12.76 19.41
N LYS A 300 -12.06 -12.29 18.30
CA LYS A 300 -13.14 -12.99 17.59
C LYS A 300 -12.75 -13.39 16.16
N ILE A 301 -13.03 -14.64 15.78
CA ILE A 301 -13.03 -15.05 14.38
C ILE A 301 -14.26 -14.46 13.69
N TRP A 302 -14.05 -13.53 12.77
CA TRP A 302 -15.12 -12.85 12.03
C TRP A 302 -15.61 -13.64 10.82
N VAL A 303 -14.89 -14.71 10.44
CA VAL A 303 -15.24 -15.56 9.30
C VAL A 303 -16.16 -16.68 9.76
N GLN A 304 -17.34 -16.77 9.16
CA GLN A 304 -18.28 -17.85 9.40
C GLN A 304 -17.85 -19.11 8.64
N PRO A 305 -17.68 -20.26 9.30
CA PRO A 305 -17.50 -21.54 8.61
C PRO A 305 -18.71 -21.88 7.75
N GLU A 306 -18.45 -22.34 6.53
CA GLU A 306 -19.48 -22.62 5.54
C GLU A 306 -19.53 -24.10 5.19
N CYS A 307 -20.73 -24.61 4.85
CA CYS A 307 -20.84 -25.94 4.28
C CYS A 307 -20.19 -25.97 2.87
N PRO A 308 -19.59 -27.10 2.44
CA PRO A 308 -19.03 -27.28 1.11
C PRO A 308 -20.11 -27.20 0.01
N THR A 309 -20.45 -25.99 -0.39
CA THR A 309 -21.41 -25.70 -1.46
C THR A 309 -20.69 -25.47 -2.78
N GLN A 310 -21.41 -25.59 -3.90
CA GLN A 310 -20.85 -25.34 -5.23
C GLN A 310 -20.31 -23.92 -5.40
N SER A 311 -20.95 -22.92 -4.75
CA SER A 311 -20.49 -21.53 -4.77
C SER A 311 -19.16 -21.39 -4.03
N LEU A 312 -19.06 -21.88 -2.80
CA LEU A 312 -17.81 -21.88 -2.03
C LEU A 312 -16.67 -22.60 -2.78
N ALA A 313 -16.97 -23.78 -3.33
CA ALA A 313 -16.01 -24.55 -4.12
C ALA A 313 -15.52 -23.76 -5.34
N SER A 314 -16.38 -22.98 -6.01
CA SER A 314 -15.95 -22.14 -7.14
C SER A 314 -14.99 -21.01 -6.73
N VAL A 315 -15.19 -20.40 -5.55
CA VAL A 315 -14.31 -19.35 -5.03
C VAL A 315 -12.90 -19.89 -4.79
N PHE A 316 -12.79 -21.03 -4.09
CA PHE A 316 -11.51 -21.56 -3.62
C PHE A 316 -10.85 -22.58 -4.57
N ARG A 317 -11.50 -22.93 -5.68
CA ARG A 317 -10.98 -23.89 -6.67
C ARG A 317 -9.56 -23.57 -7.17
N GLN A 318 -9.24 -22.28 -7.30
CA GLN A 318 -7.93 -21.79 -7.78
C GLN A 318 -7.01 -21.31 -6.66
N LEU A 319 -7.43 -21.47 -5.40
CA LEU A 319 -6.69 -20.99 -4.25
C LEU A 319 -5.38 -21.76 -4.10
N ARG A 320 -4.27 -21.04 -3.98
CA ARG A 320 -2.92 -21.58 -3.88
C ARG A 320 -2.22 -21.19 -2.59
N PHE A 321 -2.54 -20.01 -2.08
CA PHE A 321 -1.90 -19.44 -0.90
C PHE A 321 -2.97 -18.92 0.05
N VAL A 322 -2.91 -19.36 1.30
CA VAL A 322 -3.75 -18.85 2.39
C VAL A 322 -2.84 -18.30 3.49
N ASN A 323 -3.14 -17.10 3.96
CA ASN A 323 -2.44 -16.47 5.06
C ASN A 323 -3.43 -16.02 6.14
N LEU A 324 -3.42 -16.69 7.28
CA LEU A 324 -4.22 -16.36 8.45
C LEU A 324 -3.35 -15.59 9.43
N VAL A 325 -3.67 -14.32 9.66
CA VAL A 325 -2.83 -13.40 10.43
C VAL A 325 -3.52 -13.00 11.72
N ASN A 326 -2.79 -13.09 12.83
CA ASN A 326 -3.23 -12.69 14.17
C ASN A 326 -4.44 -13.50 14.68
N ILE A 327 -4.45 -14.82 14.44
CA ILE A 327 -5.51 -15.69 14.97
C ILE A 327 -5.60 -15.51 16.50
N PRO A 328 -6.81 -15.28 17.05
CA PRO A 328 -7.00 -15.13 18.49
C PRO A 328 -6.63 -16.38 19.27
N GLU A 329 -6.11 -16.19 20.48
CA GLU A 329 -5.86 -17.30 21.39
C GLU A 329 -7.17 -18.03 21.76
N GLY A 330 -7.08 -19.34 21.98
CA GLY A 330 -8.23 -20.16 22.42
C GLY A 330 -9.09 -20.73 21.29
N TYR A 331 -8.90 -20.29 20.05
CA TYR A 331 -9.54 -20.90 18.88
C TYR A 331 -8.68 -22.04 18.33
N ASP A 332 -9.30 -23.19 18.10
CA ASP A 332 -8.70 -24.21 17.25
C ASP A 332 -8.78 -23.82 15.76
N LEU A 333 -8.19 -24.62 14.89
CA LEU A 333 -8.22 -24.38 13.44
C LEU A 333 -9.33 -25.16 12.72
N THR A 334 -10.24 -25.81 13.44
CA THR A 334 -11.30 -26.61 12.82
C THR A 334 -12.25 -25.74 12.00
N TRP A 335 -12.42 -24.47 12.40
CA TRP A 335 -13.19 -23.50 11.63
C TRP A 335 -12.61 -23.23 10.23
N THR A 336 -11.33 -23.53 9.98
CA THR A 336 -10.68 -23.32 8.66
C THR A 336 -10.93 -24.46 7.67
N MET A 337 -11.52 -25.57 8.13
CA MET A 337 -11.68 -26.80 7.33
C MET A 337 -12.44 -26.57 6.02
N PHE A 338 -13.47 -25.73 6.03
CA PHE A 338 -14.23 -25.41 4.81
C PHE A 338 -13.38 -24.76 3.72
N ILE A 339 -12.29 -24.05 4.07
CA ILE A 339 -11.34 -23.48 3.10
C ILE A 339 -10.48 -24.61 2.53
N LEU A 340 -9.92 -25.46 3.40
CA LEU A 340 -9.02 -26.54 3.01
C LEU A 340 -9.72 -27.58 2.14
N GLU A 341 -10.94 -27.97 2.51
CA GLU A 341 -11.75 -28.94 1.76
C GLU A 341 -12.17 -28.41 0.38
N ALA A 342 -12.37 -27.10 0.26
CA ALA A 342 -12.79 -26.45 -0.99
C ALA A 342 -11.60 -26.00 -1.87
N ALA A 343 -10.35 -26.13 -1.41
CA ALA A 343 -9.14 -25.64 -2.08
C ALA A 343 -8.21 -26.78 -2.54
N PRO A 344 -8.55 -27.54 -3.59
CA PRO A 344 -7.75 -28.70 -4.03
C PRO A 344 -6.37 -28.35 -4.60
N LEU A 345 -6.10 -27.08 -4.91
CA LEU A 345 -4.84 -26.59 -5.47
C LEU A 345 -3.97 -25.84 -4.44
N LEU A 346 -4.35 -25.87 -3.16
CA LEU A 346 -3.65 -25.17 -2.10
C LEU A 346 -2.23 -25.71 -1.93
N LYS A 347 -1.24 -24.81 -1.90
CA LYS A 347 0.19 -25.14 -1.82
C LYS A 347 0.80 -24.76 -0.48
N ASP A 348 0.51 -23.55 -0.03
CA ASP A 348 1.09 -22.99 1.18
C ASP A 348 0.01 -22.38 2.07
N LEU A 349 0.05 -22.73 3.34
CA LEU A 349 -0.79 -22.18 4.41
C LEU A 349 0.12 -21.51 5.44
N TYR A 350 -0.01 -20.19 5.57
CA TYR A 350 0.70 -19.39 6.57
C TYR A 350 -0.26 -19.09 7.71
N ILE A 351 0.17 -19.34 8.94
CA ILE A 351 -0.61 -19.09 10.14
C ILE A 351 0.23 -18.31 11.12
N THR A 352 -0.27 -17.14 11.51
CA THR A 352 0.28 -16.31 12.56
C THR A 352 -0.70 -16.26 13.72
N VAL A 353 -0.30 -16.73 14.90
CA VAL A 353 -1.14 -16.74 16.11
C VAL A 353 -0.70 -15.62 17.05
N CYS A 354 -1.66 -14.88 17.63
CA CYS A 354 -1.40 -13.97 18.73
C CYS A 354 -1.21 -14.78 20.01
N ALA A 355 -0.01 -14.77 20.59
CA ALA A 355 0.26 -15.48 21.83
C ALA A 355 0.18 -14.50 23.01
N TYR A 356 -0.83 -14.65 23.88
CA TYR A 356 -0.83 -14.02 25.20
C TYR A 356 -0.50 -15.06 26.30
N LEU A 357 -0.84 -16.34 26.15
CA LEU A 357 -0.45 -17.45 27.04
C LEU A 357 -0.25 -18.79 26.30
N ASN A 358 0.54 -19.70 26.88
CA ASN A 358 1.45 -20.62 26.18
C ASN A 358 0.94 -22.09 26.00
N ILE A 359 -0.38 -22.37 25.95
CA ILE A 359 -0.86 -23.74 26.25
C ILE A 359 -1.61 -24.48 25.11
N SER A 360 -2.15 -23.82 24.07
CA SER A 360 -2.97 -24.51 23.04
C SER A 360 -2.21 -24.95 21.77
N PHE A 361 -0.90 -24.74 21.68
CA PHE A 361 -0.15 -24.82 20.41
C PHE A 361 0.01 -26.27 19.86
N CYS A 362 0.19 -27.27 20.72
CA CYS A 362 0.52 -28.64 20.29
C CYS A 362 -0.64 -29.38 19.61
N ASN A 363 -1.89 -29.21 20.07
CA ASN A 363 -3.05 -29.86 19.45
C ASN A 363 -3.38 -29.29 18.07
N MET A 364 -3.00 -28.04 17.83
CA MET A 364 -3.29 -27.28 16.63
C MET A 364 -2.46 -27.77 15.42
N VAL A 365 -1.20 -28.13 15.64
CA VAL A 365 -0.29 -28.64 14.60
C VAL A 365 -0.64 -30.09 14.20
N LEU A 366 -1.00 -30.93 15.18
CA LEU A 366 -1.30 -32.35 14.94
C LEU A 366 -2.51 -32.56 14.00
N MET A 367 -3.55 -31.72 14.08
CA MET A 367 -4.73 -31.84 13.21
C MET A 367 -4.42 -31.52 11.73
N LEU A 368 -3.57 -30.52 11.47
CA LEU A 368 -3.29 -30.07 10.10
C LEU A 368 -2.29 -30.95 9.36
N VAL A 369 -1.30 -31.51 10.08
CA VAL A 369 -0.30 -32.43 9.50
C VAL A 369 -0.97 -33.71 8.94
N GLN A 370 -2.13 -34.10 9.47
CA GLN A 370 -2.88 -35.27 9.00
C GLN A 370 -3.62 -35.07 7.67
N MET A 371 -3.76 -33.83 7.17
CA MET A 371 -4.66 -33.53 6.04
C MET A 371 -4.04 -33.58 4.65
N SER A 372 -2.71 -33.44 4.50
CA SER A 372 -2.07 -33.53 3.18
C SER A 372 -0.55 -33.64 3.27
N ALA A 373 0.02 -34.71 2.72
CA ALA A 373 1.48 -34.86 2.58
C ALA A 373 2.13 -33.85 1.61
N LEU A 374 1.33 -33.04 0.89
CA LEU A 374 1.80 -32.10 -0.13
C LEU A 374 1.59 -30.61 0.26
N LEU A 375 0.83 -30.32 1.32
CA LEU A 375 0.58 -28.95 1.78
C LEU A 375 1.71 -28.50 2.70
N LYS A 376 2.33 -27.35 2.40
CA LYS A 376 3.31 -26.73 3.29
C LYS A 376 2.61 -25.82 4.27
N ILE A 377 2.92 -25.97 5.55
CA ILE A 377 2.31 -25.17 6.61
C ILE A 377 3.41 -24.44 7.36
N TYR A 378 3.27 -23.12 7.45
CA TYR A 378 4.21 -22.24 8.14
C TYR A 378 3.51 -21.63 9.34
N PHE A 379 4.08 -21.84 10.52
CA PHE A 379 3.58 -21.27 11.76
C PHE A 379 4.53 -20.19 12.27
N HIS A 380 3.96 -19.04 12.59
CA HIS A 380 4.65 -17.96 13.29
C HIS A 380 3.88 -17.60 14.56
N LEU A 381 4.59 -17.54 15.70
CA LEU A 381 4.06 -16.85 16.87
C LEU A 381 4.30 -15.36 16.68
N CYS A 382 3.22 -14.58 16.69
CA CYS A 382 3.34 -13.15 16.87
C CYS A 382 3.52 -12.90 18.37
N CYS A 383 4.77 -12.82 18.82
CA CYS A 383 5.08 -12.17 20.08
C CYS A 383 4.84 -10.68 19.85
N PHE A 384 3.82 -10.09 20.45
CA PHE A 384 3.80 -8.64 20.64
C PHE A 384 5.01 -8.30 21.52
N CYS A 385 6.14 -8.02 20.88
CA CYS A 385 7.34 -7.57 21.55
C CYS A 385 7.13 -6.14 22.02
N HIS A 386 6.66 -5.98 23.26
CA HIS A 386 7.58 -5.31 24.17
C HIS A 386 8.73 -6.30 24.46
N ALA A 387 9.77 -6.19 23.63
CA ALA A 387 11.07 -6.86 23.71
C ALA A 387 11.13 -8.41 23.56
N GLY A 388 11.78 -8.86 22.47
CA GLY A 388 12.76 -9.96 22.48
C GLY A 388 12.30 -11.38 22.13
N MET A 389 12.89 -11.91 21.03
CA MET A 389 13.01 -13.33 20.60
C MET A 389 11.72 -13.98 20.06
N GLY A 390 11.71 -14.91 19.10
CA GLY A 390 12.70 -15.61 18.27
C GLY A 390 11.89 -16.66 17.47
N SER A 391 12.15 -16.85 16.18
CA SER A 391 11.35 -17.75 15.32
C SER A 391 11.70 -19.22 15.54
N CYS A 392 10.71 -20.09 15.75
CA CYS A 392 10.87 -21.55 15.68
C CYS A 392 10.38 -22.07 14.32
N VAL A 393 11.24 -22.77 13.58
CA VAL A 393 10.87 -23.53 12.37
C VAL A 393 10.77 -25.00 12.76
N PHE A 394 9.60 -25.60 12.60
CA PHE A 394 9.43 -27.06 12.70
C PHE A 394 9.45 -27.65 11.30
N ASN A 395 10.47 -28.45 10.98
CA ASN A 395 10.48 -29.30 9.80
C ASN A 395 9.77 -30.62 10.15
N GLY A 396 8.85 -31.04 9.29
CA GLY A 396 8.03 -32.24 9.46
C GLY A 396 8.78 -33.55 9.24
N ASP A 397 9.78 -33.81 10.08
CA ASP A 397 10.35 -35.14 10.31
C ASP A 397 10.45 -35.37 11.83
N GLY A 398 9.37 -35.89 12.43
CA GLY A 398 9.31 -36.35 13.83
C GLY A 398 8.31 -35.61 14.70
#